data_AF-A0A7X8XED4-F1
#
_entry.id   AF-A0A7X8XED4-F1
#
_cell.length_a   1.000
_cell.length_b   1.000
_cell.length_c   1.000
_cell.angle_alpha   90.00
_cell.angle_beta   90.00
_cell.angle_gamma   90.00
#
_symmetry.space_group_name_H-M   'P 1'
#
loop_
_entity.id
_entity.type
_entity.pdbx_description
1 polymer ?
#
loop_
_entity_poly.entity_id
_entity_poly.type
_entity_poly.pdbx_seq_one_letter_code
_entity_poly.pdbx_strand_id
1 'polypeptide(L)'
;MHNLDSWHELLMYAVYFAPRGKKRLLNLGHQISQRHLSPLDKLIGVIGDAGAGKSLLIRGMFPGMELANDDEGVSVRPLPLLKSADRGFFASHT
;
A
#
# COMPACT_ATOMS: atom_id res chain seq x y z
N MET A 1 13.36 -30.34 -23.68
CA MET A 1 12.38 -29.60 -22.86
C MET A 1 12.78 -28.14 -22.89
N HIS A 2 12.06 -27.36 -23.69
CA HIS A 2 12.34 -25.93 -23.90
C HIS A 2 11.82 -25.12 -22.70
N ASN A 3 12.78 -24.50 -22.01
CA ASN A 3 12.75 -23.16 -21.40
C ASN A 3 11.35 -22.59 -21.08
N LEU A 4 10.84 -22.89 -19.88
CA LEU A 4 9.68 -22.20 -19.29
C LEU A 4 10.12 -20.99 -18.43
N ASP A 5 11.42 -20.79 -18.22
CA ASP A 5 11.96 -19.73 -17.37
C ASP A 5 12.08 -18.38 -18.10
N SER A 6 12.06 -18.37 -19.44
CA SER A 6 12.27 -17.14 -20.24
C SER A 6 11.10 -16.15 -20.22
N TRP A 7 9.89 -16.56 -19.85
CA TRP A 7 8.73 -15.65 -19.79
C TRP A 7 8.74 -14.75 -18.54
N HIS A 8 9.45 -15.14 -17.49
CA HIS A 8 9.60 -14.33 -16.29
C HIS A 8 10.62 -13.18 -16.46
N GLU A 9 11.60 -13.33 -17.36
CA GLU A 9 12.59 -12.29 -17.66
C GLU A 9 12.06 -11.16 -18.55
N LEU A 10 11.03 -11.40 -19.38
CA LEU A 10 10.54 -10.43 -20.37
C LEU A 10 9.55 -9.37 -19.84
N LEU A 11 9.15 -9.45 -18.57
CA LEU A 11 8.32 -8.42 -17.90
C LEU A 11 9.13 -7.45 -17.03
N MET A 12 10.47 -7.53 -17.06
CA MET A 12 11.32 -6.96 -16.01
C MET A 12 11.39 -5.42 -16.00
N TYR A 13 10.90 -4.72 -17.03
CA TYR A 13 10.97 -3.27 -17.09
C TYR A 13 9.78 -2.62 -17.82
N ALA A 14 9.06 -1.73 -17.14
CA ALA A 14 8.04 -0.88 -17.72
C ALA A 14 8.24 0.57 -17.25
N VAL A 15 8.28 1.50 -18.20
CA VAL A 15 8.45 2.94 -17.91
C VAL A 15 7.10 3.62 -17.93
N TYR A 16 6.78 4.33 -16.85
CA TYR A 16 5.60 5.17 -16.75
C TYR A 16 6.01 6.60 -16.46
N PHE A 17 5.42 7.55 -17.17
CA PHE A 17 5.48 8.94 -16.77
C PHE A 17 4.62 9.13 -15.52
N ALA A 18 5.22 9.57 -14.41
CA ALA A 18 4.47 9.91 -13.20
C ALA A 18 3.61 11.15 -13.49
N PRO A 19 2.28 11.02 -13.61
CA PRO A 19 1.44 12.13 -14.01
C PRO A 19 1.23 13.08 -12.83
N ARG A 20 1.23 14.39 -13.10
CA ARG A 20 0.86 15.38 -12.08
C ARG A 20 -0.61 15.27 -11.72
N GLY A 21 -0.90 15.40 -10.42
CA GLY A 21 -2.27 15.48 -9.89
C GLY A 21 -2.79 14.16 -9.32
N LYS A 22 -3.52 14.27 -8.20
CA LYS A 22 -3.96 13.14 -7.38
C LYS A 22 -4.70 12.05 -8.14
N LYS A 23 -5.73 12.43 -8.91
CA LYS A 23 -6.57 11.48 -9.65
C LYS A 23 -5.76 10.65 -10.64
N ARG A 24 -4.80 11.28 -11.33
CA ARG A 24 -3.99 10.61 -12.35
C ARG A 24 -3.01 9.63 -11.72
N LEU A 25 -2.40 9.99 -10.59
CA LEU A 25 -1.47 9.10 -9.89
C LEU A 25 -2.19 7.90 -9.26
N LEU A 26 -3.41 8.09 -8.75
CA LEU A 26 -4.26 6.99 -8.28
C LEU A 26 -4.60 6.01 -9.41
N ASN A 27 -5.02 6.54 -10.57
CA ASN A 27 -5.31 5.71 -11.74
C ASN A 27 -4.07 4.97 -12.26
N LEU A 28 -2.90 5.61 -12.23
CA LEU A 28 -1.64 4.97 -12.59
C LEU A 28 -1.34 3.79 -11.66
N GLY A 29 -1.46 4.00 -10.34
CA GLY A 29 -1.28 2.94 -9.35
C GLY A 29 -2.20 1.74 -9.63
N HIS A 30 -3.48 2.00 -9.89
CA HIS A 30 -4.43 0.94 -10.22
C HIS A 30 -4.04 0.14 -11.47
N GLN A 31 -3.54 0.81 -12.52
CA GLN A 31 -3.07 0.12 -13.72
C GLN A 31 -1.79 -0.69 -13.47
N ILE A 32 -0.87 -0.20 -12.64
CA ILE A 32 0.36 -0.93 -12.28
C ILE A 32 0.01 -2.19 -11.50
N SER A 33 -0.88 -2.11 -10.51
CA SER A 33 -1.24 -3.28 -9.71
C SER A 33 -1.92 -4.38 -10.53
N GLN A 34 -2.79 -4.01 -11.46
CA GLN A 34 -3.46 -4.99 -12.33
C GLN A 34 -2.53 -5.66 -13.36
N ARG A 35 -1.41 -5.01 -13.73
CA ARG A 35 -0.52 -5.51 -14.79
C ARG A 35 0.68 -6.29 -14.27
N HIS A 36 1.22 -5.89 -13.13
CA HIS A 36 2.55 -6.31 -12.69
C HIS A 36 2.56 -7.02 -11.34
N LEU A 37 1.46 -7.00 -10.59
CA LEU A 37 1.41 -7.66 -9.28
C LEU A 37 0.68 -8.99 -9.35
N SER A 38 1.29 -9.98 -8.72
CA SER A 38 0.69 -11.26 -8.41
C SER A 38 0.16 -11.26 -6.98
N PRO A 39 -0.94 -11.98 -6.69
CA PRO A 39 -1.38 -12.25 -5.32
C PRO A 39 -0.33 -12.97 -4.45
N LEU A 40 0.70 -13.55 -5.05
CA LEU A 40 1.78 -14.25 -4.35
C LEU A 40 2.97 -13.34 -4.00
N ASP A 41 2.95 -12.09 -4.46
CA ASP A 41 4.03 -11.13 -4.18
C ASP A 41 4.00 -10.73 -2.72
N LYS A 42 5.09 -11.03 -2.00
CA LYS A 42 5.21 -10.77 -0.56
C LYS A 42 5.87 -9.43 -0.23
N LEU A 43 6.55 -8.82 -1.20
CA LEU A 43 7.32 -7.61 -1.01
C LEU A 43 7.29 -6.76 -2.28
N ILE A 44 7.01 -5.46 -2.12
CA ILE A 44 7.02 -4.48 -3.20
C ILE A 44 7.81 -3.26 -2.71
N GLY A 45 8.87 -2.90 -3.43
CA GLY A 45 9.67 -1.71 -3.15
C GLY A 45 9.24 -0.53 -4.02
N VAL A 46 8.93 0.62 -3.41
CA VAL A 46 8.66 1.88 -4.12
C VAL A 46 9.71 2.91 -3.75
N ILE A 47 10.57 3.28 -4.70
CA ILE A 47 11.73 4.15 -4.48
C ILE A 47 11.49 5.53 -5.13
N GLY A 48 11.96 6.58 -4.46
CA GLY A 48 11.87 7.96 -4.94
C GLY A 48 12.05 8.96 -3.81
N ASP A 49 12.27 10.22 -4.17
CA ASP A 49 12.52 11.31 -3.22
C ASP A 49 11.34 11.57 -2.28
N ALA A 50 11.61 12.28 -1.19
CA ALA A 50 10.57 12.79 -0.30
C ALA A 50 9.59 13.69 -1.08
N GLY A 51 8.30 13.51 -0.86
CA GLY A 51 7.27 14.28 -1.57
C GLY A 51 7.00 13.84 -3.02
N ALA A 52 7.69 12.84 -3.57
CA ALA A 52 7.47 12.34 -4.94
C ALA A 52 6.10 11.68 -5.19
N GLY A 53 5.26 11.54 -4.15
CA GLY A 53 3.92 10.96 -4.27
C GLY A 53 3.86 9.44 -4.08
N LYS A 54 4.92 8.81 -3.52
CA LYS A 54 5.00 7.36 -3.26
C LYS A 54 3.76 6.81 -2.55
N SER A 55 3.39 7.43 -1.42
CA SER A 55 2.19 7.06 -0.65
C SER A 55 0.91 7.13 -1.47
N LEU A 56 0.80 8.14 -2.35
CA LEU A 56 -0.38 8.31 -3.18
C LEU A 56 -0.44 7.29 -4.31
N LEU A 57 0.71 6.89 -4.87
CA LEU A 57 0.82 5.79 -5.82
C LEU A 57 0.39 4.46 -5.17
N ILE A 58 0.89 4.16 -3.97
CA ILE A 58 0.54 2.93 -3.22
C ILE A 58 -0.97 2.88 -2.95
N ARG A 59 -1.60 4.00 -2.58
CA ARG A 59 -3.07 4.07 -2.41
C ARG A 59 -3.84 3.80 -3.72
N GLY A 60 -3.25 4.12 -4.87
CA GLY A 60 -3.82 3.77 -6.17
C GLY A 60 -3.68 2.28 -6.48
N MET A 61 -2.52 1.70 -6.14
CA MET A 61 -2.24 0.27 -6.33
C MET A 61 -3.13 -0.61 -5.44
N PHE A 62 -3.35 -0.19 -4.20
CA PHE A 62 -4.13 -0.90 -3.17
C PHE A 62 -5.22 0.01 -2.59
N PRO A 63 -6.37 0.12 -3.26
CA PRO A 63 -7.49 0.90 -2.77
C PRO A 63 -7.96 0.43 -1.39
N GLY A 64 -8.16 1.36 -0.44
CA GLY A 64 -8.61 1.05 0.91
C GLY A 64 -7.50 0.61 1.88
N MET A 65 -6.25 0.50 1.41
CA MET A 65 -5.11 0.23 2.29
C MET A 65 -4.79 1.47 3.15
N GLU A 66 -4.70 1.26 4.45
CA GLU A 66 -4.14 2.26 5.36
C GLU A 66 -2.62 2.16 5.36
N LEU A 67 -1.96 3.28 5.06
CA LEU A 67 -0.52 3.38 5.14
C LEU A 67 -0.13 3.64 6.59
N ALA A 68 0.61 2.72 7.20
CA ALA A 68 1.33 2.98 8.42
C ALA A 68 2.64 3.69 8.06
N ASN A 69 2.89 4.87 8.63
CA ASN A 69 4.24 5.44 8.63
C ASN A 69 4.99 4.75 9.76
N ASP A 70 5.97 3.92 9.43
CA ASP A 70 6.69 3.06 10.37
C ASP A 70 7.84 3.78 11.09
N ASP A 71 7.95 5.12 10.96
CA ASP A 71 8.95 5.89 11.70
C ASP A 71 8.70 5.82 13.22
N GLU A 72 7.49 5.42 13.66
CA GLU A 72 7.09 5.24 15.07
C GLU A 72 6.41 3.88 15.37
N GLY A 73 6.38 2.95 14.41
CA GLY A 73 5.79 1.60 14.55
C GLY A 73 4.42 1.39 13.90
N VAL A 74 4.07 0.11 13.74
CA VAL A 74 2.80 -0.38 13.16
C VAL A 74 1.59 0.27 13.82
N SER A 75 0.57 0.61 13.01
CA SER A 75 -0.71 1.14 13.50
C SER A 75 -1.45 0.09 14.35
N VAL A 76 -1.13 0.04 15.64
CA VAL A 76 -1.85 -0.77 16.62
C VAL A 76 -3.13 -0.02 16.97
N ARG A 77 -4.24 -0.39 16.34
CA ARG A 77 -5.56 0.11 16.79
C ARG A 77 -5.78 -0.40 18.22
N PRO A 78 -5.90 0.47 19.24
CA PRO A 78 -6.17 0.01 20.59
C PRO A 78 -7.54 -0.67 20.59
N LEU A 79 -7.63 -1.86 21.19
CA LEU A 79 -8.92 -2.53 21.38
C LEU A 79 -9.89 -1.55 22.07
N PRO A 80 -11.13 -1.38 21.57
CA PRO A 80 -12.08 -0.41 22.11
C PRO A 80 -12.26 -0.51 23.63
N LEU A 81 -12.11 -1.73 24.18
CA LEU A 81 -12.23 -2.04 25.60
C LEU A 81 -11.08 -1.48 26.45
N LEU A 82 -9.86 -1.38 25.91
CA LEU A 82 -8.69 -0.86 26.64
C LEU A 82 -8.78 0.65 26.90
N LYS A 83 -9.48 1.41 26.05
CA LYS A 83 -9.71 2.86 26.24
C LYS A 83 -10.64 3.18 27.41
N SER A 84 -11.42 2.22 27.89
CA SER A 84 -12.36 2.39 29.00
C SER A 84 -11.73 1.99 30.35
N ALA A 85 -10.78 1.05 30.33
CA ALA A 85 -10.04 0.65 31.53
C ALA A 85 -9.16 1.81 32.07
N ASP A 86 -8.45 2.51 31.18
CA ASP A 86 -7.59 3.65 31.57
C ASP A 86 -8.36 4.90 31.98
N ARG A 87 -9.65 4.99 31.62
CA ARG A 87 -10.51 6.14 31.94
C ARG A 87 -11.39 5.93 33.18
N GLY A 88 -11.32 4.76 33.82
CA GLY A 88 -11.99 4.48 35.11
C GLY A 88 -13.52 4.66 35.12
N PHE A 89 -14.15 4.88 33.97
CA PHE A 89 -15.56 5.25 33.86
C PHE A 89 -16.30 4.21 33.01
N PHE A 90 -16.88 3.23 33.68
CA PHE A 90 -17.94 2.41 33.11
C PHE A 90 -19.26 3.14 33.38
N ALA A 91 -19.80 3.84 32.38
CA ALA A 91 -21.18 4.29 32.44
C ALA A 91 -22.07 3.06 32.22
N SER A 92 -22.66 2.54 33.29
CA SER A 92 -23.70 1.52 33.22
C SER A 92 -24.94 2.15 32.58
N HIS A 93 -25.24 1.78 31.33
CA HIS A 93 -26.57 1.96 30.79
C HIS A 93 -27.40 0.74 31.19
N THR A 94 -28.48 0.97 31.93
CA THR A 94 -29.56 0.00 32.14
C THR A 94 -30.64 0.26 31.11
#